data_AF-A0A445LBN7-F1
#
_entry.id   AF-A0A445LBN7-F1
#
_cell.length_a   1.000
_cell.length_b   1.000
_cell.length_c   1.000
_cell.angle_alpha   90.00
_cell.angle_beta   90.00
_cell.angle_gamma   90.00
#
_symmetry.space_group_name_H-M   'P 1'
#
loop_
_entity.id
_entity.type
_entity.pdbx_description
1 polymer ?
#
loop_
_entity_poly.entity_id
_entity_poly.type
_entity_poly.pdbx_seq_one_letter_code
_entity_poly.pdbx_strand_id
1 'polypeptide(L)'
;MANFITFFIPLALTLLFSSLVTASYHQSISPSLLRSREKLTHLRFYFHEIFTSDKPSNLVIDPPKVVADSPLPFGSQVVIEDPLTIGPDVESKQIGKAQGFYLSATQRPGLELEIVMGMALTFLEGEFNGSSLSVLGRNKIFNEVRELPIIGGTGEFRFARGYILARSVKVDYHKGDATVEYNAYVYHYSSTSSSSHEIFNDGVQFMTDPILSKI
;
A
#
# COMPACT_ATOMS: atom_id res chain seq x y z
N MET A 1 -71.09 -13.67 -7.66
CA MET A 1 -70.26 -13.59 -6.44
C MET A 1 -68.86 -14.03 -6.81
N ALA A 2 -67.91 -13.11 -6.97
CA ALA A 2 -66.53 -13.47 -7.24
C ALA A 2 -65.94 -14.14 -5.98
N ASN A 3 -65.33 -15.32 -6.15
CA ASN A 3 -64.81 -16.13 -5.06
C ASN A 3 -63.75 -15.35 -4.28
N PHE A 4 -64.03 -15.06 -3.01
CA PHE A 4 -63.13 -14.37 -2.09
C PHE A 4 -61.72 -15.01 -2.07
N ILE A 5 -61.62 -16.31 -2.35
CA ILE A 5 -60.39 -17.12 -2.34
C ILE A 5 -59.39 -16.73 -3.46
N THR A 6 -59.82 -16.24 -4.62
CA THR A 6 -58.91 -15.93 -5.74
C THR A 6 -58.10 -14.64 -5.54
N PHE A 7 -58.47 -13.79 -4.56
CA PHE A 7 -57.76 -12.55 -4.27
C PHE A 7 -56.65 -12.71 -3.21
N PHE A 8 -56.79 -13.68 -2.29
CA PHE A 8 -55.82 -13.88 -1.21
C PHE A 8 -54.53 -14.58 -1.65
N ILE A 9 -54.60 -15.49 -2.64
CA ILE A 9 -53.44 -16.23 -3.13
C ILE A 9 -52.38 -15.33 -3.78
N PRO A 10 -52.70 -14.42 -4.73
CA PRO A 10 -51.70 -13.54 -5.33
C PRO A 10 -51.14 -12.50 -4.33
N LEU A 11 -51.96 -12.06 -3.37
CA LEU A 11 -51.53 -11.14 -2.30
C LEU A 11 -50.57 -11.81 -1.31
N ALA A 12 -50.82 -13.09 -0.97
CA ALA A 12 -49.89 -13.87 -0.15
C ALA A 12 -48.58 -14.14 -0.90
N LEU A 13 -48.64 -14.36 -2.22
CA LEU A 13 -47.46 -14.60 -3.05
C LEU A 13 -46.59 -13.34 -3.20
N THR A 14 -47.18 -12.15 -3.37
CA THR A 14 -46.43 -10.88 -3.41
C THR A 14 -45.79 -10.52 -2.07
N LEU A 15 -46.46 -10.83 -0.94
CA LEU A 15 -45.89 -10.66 0.40
C LEU A 15 -44.77 -11.68 0.71
N LEU A 16 -44.86 -12.90 0.17
CA LEU A 16 -43.76 -13.88 0.22
C LEU A 16 -42.55 -13.41 -0.60
N PHE A 17 -42.76 -12.82 -1.79
CA PHE A 17 -41.69 -12.27 -2.62
C PHE A 17 -41.02 -11.02 -2.03
N SER A 18 -41.74 -10.18 -1.27
CA SER A 18 -41.13 -9.01 -0.61
C SER A 18 -40.36 -9.36 0.66
N SER A 19 -40.60 -10.54 1.24
CA SER A 19 -39.89 -11.05 2.43
C SER A 19 -38.57 -11.76 2.10
N LEU A 20 -38.28 -12.01 0.83
CA LEU A 20 -37.10 -12.72 0.38
C LEU A 20 -36.17 -11.75 -0.35
N VAL A 21 -34.99 -11.54 0.23
CA VAL A 21 -33.84 -10.78 -0.28
C VAL A 21 -33.87 -9.28 0.03
N THR A 22 -33.67 -8.94 1.31
CA THR A 22 -32.90 -7.73 1.63
C THR A 22 -31.43 -8.04 1.39
N ALA A 23 -30.92 -7.68 0.20
CA ALA A 23 -29.49 -7.70 -0.03
C ALA A 23 -28.84 -6.63 0.87
N SER A 24 -28.14 -7.04 1.92
CA SER A 24 -27.35 -6.12 2.73
C SER A 24 -25.96 -5.97 2.13
N TYR A 25 -25.51 -4.74 1.91
CA TYR A 25 -24.14 -4.44 1.46
C TYR A 25 -23.12 -4.46 2.62
N HIS A 26 -23.57 -4.72 3.85
CA HIS A 26 -22.72 -4.73 5.04
C HIS A 26 -23.17 -5.79 6.05
N GLN A 27 -22.21 -6.25 6.87
CA GLN A 27 -22.46 -7.11 8.01
C GLN A 27 -21.59 -6.65 9.19
N SER A 28 -22.14 -6.67 10.40
CA SER A 28 -21.34 -6.45 11.60
C SER A 28 -20.56 -7.72 11.93
N ILE A 29 -19.23 -7.63 11.95
CA ILE A 29 -18.33 -8.73 12.30
C ILE A 29 -17.65 -8.40 13.63
N SER A 30 -17.64 -9.36 14.55
CA SER A 30 -16.94 -9.19 15.83
C SER A 30 -15.42 -9.19 15.61
N PRO A 31 -14.65 -8.26 16.22
CA PRO A 31 -13.19 -8.29 16.18
C PRO A 31 -12.58 -9.60 16.70
N SER A 32 -13.30 -10.33 17.57
CA SER A 32 -12.87 -11.66 18.03
C SER A 32 -12.73 -12.69 16.90
N LEU A 33 -13.37 -12.44 15.75
CA LEU A 33 -13.30 -13.30 14.58
C LEU A 33 -11.90 -13.28 13.92
N LEU A 34 -11.09 -12.21 14.12
CA LEU A 34 -9.69 -12.20 13.67
C LEU A 34 -8.91 -13.38 14.23
N ARG A 35 -9.26 -13.89 15.43
CA ARG A 35 -8.58 -14.99 16.17
C ARG A 35 -7.05 -14.91 16.15
N SER A 36 -6.51 -13.72 15.90
CA SER A 36 -5.09 -13.45 15.73
C SER A 36 -4.70 -12.34 16.69
N ARG A 37 -3.51 -12.49 17.27
CA ARG A 37 -2.95 -11.49 18.16
C ARG A 37 -2.20 -10.45 17.34
N GLU A 38 -2.34 -9.20 17.73
CA GLU A 38 -1.51 -8.11 17.21
C GLU A 38 -0.03 -8.42 17.46
N LYS A 39 0.79 -8.28 16.42
CA LYS A 39 2.24 -8.45 16.40
C LYS A 39 2.89 -7.12 16.10
N LEU A 40 4.06 -6.87 16.71
CA LEU A 40 4.97 -5.79 16.31
C LEU A 40 6.17 -6.41 15.60
N THR A 41 6.49 -5.91 14.42
CA THR A 41 7.64 -6.35 13.61
C THR A 41 8.53 -5.17 13.28
N HIS A 42 9.83 -5.36 13.43
CA HIS A 42 10.84 -4.44 12.98
C HIS A 42 11.51 -5.01 11.73
N LEU A 43 11.52 -4.23 10.66
CA LEU A 43 12.18 -4.55 9.40
C LEU A 43 13.31 -3.55 9.17
N ARG A 44 14.46 -4.04 8.72
CA ARG A 44 15.60 -3.22 8.34
C ARG A 44 16.06 -3.62 6.94
N PHE A 45 16.14 -2.65 6.04
CA PHE A 45 16.53 -2.87 4.64
C PHE A 45 17.03 -1.58 4.02
N TYR A 46 17.53 -1.67 2.79
CA TYR A 46 18.06 -0.53 2.04
C TYR A 46 17.27 -0.34 0.76
N PHE A 47 16.86 0.90 0.53
CA PHE A 47 16.16 1.41 -0.64
C PHE A 47 17.17 2.13 -1.54
N HIS A 48 17.12 1.87 -2.85
CA HIS A 48 18.11 2.38 -3.81
C HIS A 48 17.45 3.15 -4.95
N GLU A 49 17.66 4.47 -4.99
CA GLU A 49 17.29 5.33 -6.11
C GLU A 49 18.39 5.26 -7.17
N ILE A 50 18.03 4.86 -8.39
CA ILE A 50 18.95 4.65 -9.50
C ILE A 50 18.44 5.42 -10.73
N PHE A 51 19.06 6.57 -10.99
CA PHE A 51 18.83 7.43 -12.15
C PHE A 51 19.85 7.20 -13.26
N THR A 52 21.10 6.86 -12.92
CA THR A 52 22.21 6.90 -13.90
C THR A 52 22.58 5.58 -14.55
N SER A 53 21.85 4.51 -14.24
CA SER A 53 21.99 3.20 -14.89
C SER A 53 21.40 3.20 -16.31
N ASP A 54 21.90 2.30 -17.18
CA ASP A 54 21.29 1.99 -18.48
C ASP A 54 19.84 1.49 -18.36
N LYS A 55 19.49 0.99 -17.17
CA LYS A 55 18.13 0.61 -16.78
C LYS A 55 17.79 1.33 -15.46
N PRO A 56 17.40 2.61 -15.53
CA PRO A 56 17.08 3.38 -14.33
C PRO A 56 15.82 2.82 -13.66
N SER A 57 15.79 2.85 -12.32
CA SER A 57 14.60 2.51 -11.53
C SER A 57 13.69 3.71 -11.30
N ASN A 58 14.17 4.93 -11.62
CA ASN A 58 13.46 6.19 -11.44
C ASN A 58 13.25 6.88 -12.78
N LEU A 59 12.06 7.46 -12.98
CA LEU A 59 11.73 8.21 -14.19
C LEU A 59 11.04 9.53 -13.82
N VAL A 60 11.62 10.66 -14.24
CA VAL A 60 10.99 11.98 -14.13
C VAL A 60 9.90 12.13 -15.19
N ILE A 61 8.67 12.40 -14.78
CA ILE A 61 7.53 12.66 -15.67
C ILE A 61 7.40 14.16 -15.89
N ASP A 62 7.30 14.55 -17.17
CA ASP A 62 7.03 15.92 -17.64
C ASP A 62 7.81 16.99 -16.83
N PRO A 63 9.14 17.04 -16.97
CA PRO A 63 9.98 17.87 -16.12
C PRO A 63 9.54 19.34 -16.18
N PRO A 64 9.39 20.03 -15.04
CA PRO A 64 8.93 21.41 -15.02
C PRO A 64 9.82 22.29 -15.89
N LYS A 65 9.20 23.10 -16.76
CA LYS A 65 9.90 24.04 -17.66
C LYS A 65 10.42 25.30 -16.95
N VAL A 66 10.57 25.22 -15.64
CA VAL A 66 10.99 26.34 -14.79
C VAL A 66 12.50 26.25 -14.63
N VAL A 67 13.21 27.33 -14.90
CA VAL A 67 14.63 27.44 -14.55
C VAL A 67 14.73 27.46 -13.03
N ALA A 68 15.36 26.45 -12.45
CA ALA A 68 15.51 26.32 -11.01
C ALA A 68 16.88 25.75 -10.66
N ASP A 69 17.43 26.17 -9.52
CA ASP A 69 18.70 25.70 -8.98
C ASP A 69 18.56 24.37 -8.21
N SER A 70 17.41 23.68 -8.36
CA SER A 70 17.09 22.42 -7.70
C SER A 70 16.96 21.30 -8.75
N PRO A 71 17.50 20.08 -8.48
CA PRO A 71 17.34 18.94 -9.40
C PRO A 71 15.89 18.46 -9.50
N LEU A 72 15.05 18.75 -8.50
CA LEU A 72 13.62 18.45 -8.49
C LEU A 72 12.83 19.72 -8.12
N PRO A 73 12.64 20.66 -9.08
CA PRO A 73 11.86 21.87 -8.83
C PRO A 73 10.42 21.56 -8.42
N PHE A 74 9.74 22.55 -7.84
CA PHE A 74 8.33 22.45 -7.47
C PHE A 74 7.48 21.87 -8.62
N GLY A 75 6.68 20.85 -8.32
CA GLY A 75 5.82 20.18 -9.29
C GLY A 75 6.50 19.06 -10.07
N SER A 76 7.80 18.81 -9.89
CA SER A 76 8.46 17.62 -10.43
C SER A 76 7.78 16.35 -9.93
N GLN A 77 7.61 15.39 -10.83
CA GLN A 77 6.98 14.10 -10.53
C GLN A 77 7.93 12.99 -10.94
N VAL A 78 8.10 11.99 -10.09
CA VAL A 78 8.96 10.83 -10.36
C VAL A 78 8.17 9.57 -10.10
N VAL A 79 8.24 8.61 -11.02
CA VAL A 79 7.77 7.23 -10.81
C VAL A 79 8.96 6.35 -10.49
N ILE A 80 8.76 5.43 -9.55
CA ILE A 80 9.82 4.57 -9.00
C ILE A 80 9.44 3.09 -9.07
N GLU A 81 10.43 2.27 -9.38
CA GLU A 81 10.47 0.83 -9.12
C GLU A 81 11.85 0.47 -8.55
N ASP A 82 12.11 0.89 -7.31
CA ASP A 82 13.42 0.79 -6.69
C ASP A 82 13.63 -0.56 -5.99
N PRO A 83 14.82 -1.18 -6.11
CA PRO A 83 15.11 -2.42 -5.40
C PRO A 83 15.25 -2.18 -3.89
N LEU A 84 14.71 -3.11 -3.11
CA LEU A 84 14.96 -3.21 -1.67
C LEU A 84 15.91 -4.35 -1.40
N THR A 85 16.96 -4.12 -0.63
CA THR A 85 18.03 -5.11 -0.41
C THR A 85 18.39 -5.24 1.07
N ILE A 86 19.07 -6.34 1.43
CA ILE A 86 19.50 -6.59 2.82
C ILE A 86 20.67 -5.70 3.28
N GLY A 87 21.45 -5.18 2.34
CA GLY A 87 22.69 -4.44 2.60
C GLY A 87 22.76 -3.11 1.84
N PRO A 88 23.69 -2.23 2.19
CA PRO A 88 23.84 -0.92 1.54
C PRO A 88 24.40 -1.02 0.11
N ASP A 89 24.89 -2.19 -0.30
CA ASP A 89 25.29 -2.44 -1.68
C ASP A 89 24.06 -2.83 -2.51
N VAL A 90 23.91 -2.22 -3.69
CA VAL A 90 22.83 -2.52 -4.63
C VAL A 90 22.89 -3.96 -5.14
N GLU A 91 24.09 -4.54 -5.19
CA GLU A 91 24.31 -5.95 -5.58
C GLU A 91 24.07 -6.93 -4.42
N SER A 92 23.75 -6.44 -3.21
CA SER A 92 23.37 -7.30 -2.10
C SER A 92 22.01 -7.96 -2.35
N LYS A 93 21.69 -9.03 -1.61
CA LYS A 93 20.46 -9.80 -1.83
C LYS A 93 19.23 -8.88 -1.86
N GLN A 94 18.56 -8.84 -3.00
CA GLN A 94 17.27 -8.19 -3.15
C GLN A 94 16.20 -8.97 -2.37
N ILE A 95 15.39 -8.24 -1.60
CA ILE A 95 14.30 -8.79 -0.78
C ILE A 95 12.93 -8.23 -1.18
N GLY A 96 12.91 -7.22 -2.05
CA GLY A 96 11.69 -6.53 -2.38
C GLY A 96 11.87 -5.42 -3.40
N LYS A 97 10.81 -4.65 -3.57
CA LYS A 97 10.74 -3.46 -4.43
C LYS A 97 9.92 -2.37 -3.74
N ALA A 98 10.29 -1.13 -3.95
CA ALA A 98 9.47 0.03 -3.68
C ALA A 98 8.88 0.52 -5.01
N GLN A 99 7.55 0.51 -5.10
CA GLN A 99 6.82 0.84 -6.32
C GLN A 99 5.86 1.98 -6.05
N GLY A 100 5.95 3.06 -6.82
CA GLY A 100 5.09 4.22 -6.60
C GLY A 100 5.61 5.47 -7.25
N PHE A 101 5.50 6.58 -6.53
CA PHE A 101 5.88 7.89 -7.01
C PHE A 101 6.31 8.82 -5.87
N TYR A 102 6.97 9.91 -6.23
CA TYR A 102 7.08 11.07 -5.36
C TYR A 102 6.99 12.37 -6.15
N LEU A 103 6.54 13.41 -5.44
CA LEU A 103 6.28 14.74 -6.00
C LEU A 103 7.08 15.78 -5.22
N SER A 104 7.77 16.68 -5.91
CA SER A 104 8.38 17.85 -5.27
C SER A 104 7.30 18.85 -4.87
N ALA A 105 7.16 19.08 -3.57
CA ALA A 105 6.02 19.80 -2.98
C ALA A 105 6.43 21.09 -2.23
N THR A 106 7.65 21.59 -2.45
CA THR A 106 8.12 22.85 -1.86
C THR A 106 8.28 23.94 -2.90
N GLN A 107 7.71 25.13 -2.61
CA GLN A 107 7.90 26.34 -3.41
C GLN A 107 9.07 27.20 -2.91
N ARG A 108 9.76 26.77 -1.86
CA ARG A 108 10.86 27.54 -1.28
C ARG A 108 12.03 27.57 -2.26
N PRO A 109 12.69 28.73 -2.41
CA PRO A 109 13.85 28.85 -3.28
C PRO A 109 15.06 28.08 -2.72
N GLY A 110 15.95 27.67 -3.61
CA GLY A 110 17.20 26.97 -3.27
C GLY A 110 17.12 25.45 -3.40
N LEU A 111 18.10 24.76 -2.81
CA LEU A 111 18.26 23.31 -2.90
C LEU A 111 17.33 22.54 -1.96
N GLU A 112 16.33 23.15 -1.30
CA GLU A 112 15.43 22.41 -0.42
C GLU A 112 14.66 21.34 -1.21
N LEU A 113 14.94 20.07 -0.90
CA LEU A 113 14.30 18.90 -1.50
C LEU A 113 13.31 18.34 -0.48
N GLU A 114 12.08 18.81 -0.60
CA GLU A 114 10.95 18.24 0.13
C GLU A 114 10.00 17.59 -0.86
N ILE A 115 9.88 16.27 -0.73
CA ILE A 115 9.01 15.46 -1.57
C ILE A 115 7.86 14.88 -0.76
N VAL A 116 6.74 14.61 -1.42
CA VAL A 116 5.67 13.75 -0.90
C VAL A 116 5.76 12.43 -1.64
N MET A 117 5.94 11.34 -0.91
CA MET A 117 6.10 9.99 -1.46
C MET A 117 4.82 9.19 -1.26
N GLY A 118 4.36 8.50 -2.30
CA GLY A 118 3.31 7.50 -2.26
C GLY A 118 3.82 6.20 -2.86
N MET A 119 4.02 5.16 -2.06
CA MET A 119 4.63 3.92 -2.53
C MET A 119 4.14 2.68 -1.78
N ALA A 120 4.19 1.54 -2.47
CA ALA A 120 4.10 0.21 -1.89
C ALA A 120 5.50 -0.39 -1.75
N LEU A 121 5.83 -0.87 -0.56
CA LEU A 121 7.02 -1.67 -0.29
C LEU A 121 6.62 -3.15 -0.37
N THR A 122 6.87 -3.78 -1.50
CA THR A 122 6.51 -5.17 -1.78
C THR A 122 7.68 -6.08 -1.45
N PHE A 123 7.46 -7.07 -0.59
CA PHE A 123 8.47 -8.05 -0.20
C PHE A 123 8.35 -9.32 -1.06
N LEU A 124 9.47 -9.86 -1.50
CA LEU A 124 9.56 -10.96 -2.46
C LEU A 124 10.19 -12.22 -1.86
N GLU A 125 10.56 -12.18 -0.58
CA GLU A 125 11.38 -13.19 0.07
C GLU A 125 10.94 -13.40 1.54
N GLY A 126 11.24 -14.59 2.07
CA GLY A 126 11.04 -14.92 3.49
C GLY A 126 9.57 -15.00 3.93
N GLU A 127 9.33 -14.76 5.22
CA GLU A 127 7.99 -14.82 5.86
C GLU A 127 6.99 -13.84 5.21
N PHE A 128 7.48 -12.74 4.64
CA PHE A 128 6.64 -11.67 4.11
C PHE A 128 6.51 -11.70 2.58
N ASN A 129 6.94 -12.77 1.91
CA ASN A 129 6.85 -12.89 0.47
C ASN A 129 5.40 -12.67 -0.04
N GLY A 130 5.23 -11.78 -1.01
CA GLY A 130 3.94 -11.38 -1.57
C GLY A 130 3.15 -10.39 -0.71
N SER A 131 3.64 -10.02 0.47
CA SER A 131 3.05 -8.99 1.33
C SER A 131 3.61 -7.61 0.99
N SER A 132 2.87 -6.56 1.35
CA SER A 132 3.32 -5.19 1.13
C SER A 132 2.96 -4.24 2.27
N LEU A 133 3.73 -3.16 2.39
CA LEU A 133 3.40 -2.00 3.22
C LEU A 133 3.10 -0.79 2.34
N SER A 134 2.07 -0.02 2.68
CA SER A 134 1.73 1.23 1.99
C SER A 134 2.24 2.43 2.76
N VAL A 135 2.90 3.34 2.07
CA VAL A 135 3.52 4.55 2.62
C VAL A 135 3.00 5.76 1.87
N LEU A 136 2.54 6.78 2.60
CA LEU A 136 2.18 8.08 2.04
C LEU A 136 2.62 9.18 3.01
N GLY A 137 3.67 9.94 2.66
CA GLY A 137 4.21 10.92 3.60
C GLY A 137 5.16 11.93 3.01
N ARG A 138 5.40 13.00 3.78
CA ARG A 138 6.41 14.02 3.47
C ARG A 138 7.79 13.51 3.82
N ASN A 139 8.76 13.76 2.94
CA ASN A 139 10.15 13.35 3.07
C ASN A 139 11.05 14.57 2.84
N LYS A 140 11.64 15.10 3.92
CA LYS A 140 12.57 16.23 3.89
C LYS A 140 13.99 15.71 3.74
N ILE A 141 14.50 15.63 2.51
CA ILE A 141 15.69 14.83 2.17
C ILE A 141 16.95 15.22 2.96
N PHE A 142 17.09 16.50 3.34
CA PHE A 142 18.25 16.99 4.10
C PHE A 142 18.20 16.72 5.61
N ASN A 143 17.09 16.23 6.13
CA ASN A 143 17.05 15.77 7.51
C ASN A 143 17.82 14.44 7.64
N GLU A 144 18.62 14.32 8.69
CA GLU A 144 19.42 13.12 8.97
C GLU A 144 18.53 11.86 9.10
N VAL A 145 17.42 11.99 9.83
CA VAL A 145 16.40 10.95 9.98
C VAL A 145 15.04 11.51 9.58
N ARG A 146 14.31 10.74 8.79
CA ARG A 146 13.03 11.12 8.18
C ARG A 146 11.99 10.07 8.54
N GLU A 147 10.90 10.50 9.15
CA GLU A 147 9.82 9.59 9.53
C GLU A 147 8.75 9.55 8.43
N LEU A 148 8.41 8.35 7.96
CA LEU A 148 7.36 8.11 6.97
C LEU A 148 6.28 7.21 7.58
N PRO A 149 4.99 7.58 7.51
CA PRO A 149 3.93 6.77 8.07
C PRO A 149 3.64 5.54 7.21
N ILE A 150 3.41 4.41 7.88
CA ILE A 150 2.82 3.22 7.29
C ILE A 150 1.31 3.35 7.44
N ILE A 151 0.62 3.52 6.31
CA ILE A 151 -0.83 3.79 6.26
C ILE A 151 -1.66 2.53 5.98
N GLY A 152 -1.01 1.40 5.75
CA GLY A 152 -1.68 0.12 5.49
C GLY A 152 -0.70 -0.97 5.05
N GLY A 153 -1.25 -2.14 4.75
CA GLY A 153 -0.49 -3.27 4.22
C GLY A 153 -1.39 -4.40 3.74
N THR A 154 -0.77 -5.33 3.01
CA THR A 154 -1.41 -6.51 2.42
C THR A 154 -0.72 -7.79 2.87
N GLY A 155 -1.34 -8.94 2.62
CA GLY A 155 -0.79 -10.24 3.03
C GLY A 155 -0.61 -10.34 4.54
N GLU A 156 0.59 -10.70 4.99
CA GLU A 156 0.96 -10.77 6.42
C GLU A 156 0.92 -9.40 7.11
N PHE A 157 0.96 -8.29 6.36
CA PHE A 157 0.82 -6.94 6.90
C PHE A 157 -0.62 -6.41 6.86
N ARG A 158 -1.61 -7.29 6.85
CA ARG A 158 -3.01 -6.86 6.91
C ARG A 158 -3.29 -6.08 8.19
N PHE A 159 -4.05 -4.99 8.05
CA PHE A 159 -4.32 -4.01 9.12
C PHE A 159 -3.06 -3.30 9.62
N ALA A 160 -2.00 -3.24 8.80
CA ALA A 160 -0.76 -2.62 9.22
C ALA A 160 -0.91 -1.14 9.57
N ARG A 161 -0.23 -0.74 10.65
CA ARG A 161 0.01 0.65 11.04
C ARG A 161 1.37 0.78 11.69
N GLY A 162 2.01 1.93 11.53
CA GLY A 162 3.32 2.18 12.10
C GLY A 162 4.06 3.28 11.38
N TYR A 163 5.38 3.22 11.44
CA TYR A 163 6.25 4.23 10.84
C TYR A 163 7.55 3.63 10.35
N ILE A 164 8.24 4.37 9.50
CA ILE A 164 9.56 4.06 8.97
C ILE A 164 10.48 5.22 9.33
N LEU A 165 11.66 4.91 9.86
CA LEU A 165 12.76 5.85 9.94
C LEU A 165 13.70 5.61 8.76
N ALA A 166 13.83 6.62 7.89
CA ALA A 166 14.71 6.62 6.74
C ALA A 166 15.94 7.48 7.03
N ARG A 167 17.14 6.95 6.74
CA ARG A 167 18.43 7.65 6.85
C ARG A 167 19.24 7.45 5.59
N SER A 168 19.68 8.53 4.97
CA SER A 168 20.50 8.46 3.77
C SER A 168 21.91 7.94 4.12
N VAL A 169 22.38 6.92 3.39
CA VAL A 169 23.70 6.31 3.56
C VAL A 169 24.67 6.86 2.52
N LYS A 170 24.22 6.98 1.28
CA LYS A 170 24.99 7.54 0.16
C LYS A 170 24.02 8.32 -0.73
N VAL A 171 24.39 9.52 -1.15
CA VAL A 171 23.58 10.34 -2.06
C VAL A 171 24.49 11.09 -3.02
N ASP A 172 24.20 11.01 -4.31
CA ASP A 172 24.73 11.91 -5.33
C ASP A 172 23.62 12.91 -5.70
N TYR A 173 23.63 14.08 -5.07
CA TYR A 173 22.61 15.12 -5.29
C TYR A 173 22.61 15.71 -6.70
N HIS A 174 23.70 15.54 -7.46
CA HIS A 174 23.77 16.02 -8.84
C HIS A 174 23.13 15.03 -9.81
N LYS A 175 23.27 13.74 -9.54
CA LYS A 175 22.77 12.65 -10.39
C LYS A 175 21.39 12.13 -9.97
N GLY A 176 21.04 12.28 -8.69
CA GLY A 176 19.82 11.76 -8.09
C GLY A 176 19.98 10.37 -7.47
N ASP A 177 21.08 9.66 -7.73
CA ASP A 177 21.31 8.32 -7.17
C ASP A 177 21.45 8.37 -5.65
N ALA A 178 20.77 7.46 -4.94
CA ALA A 178 20.81 7.40 -3.48
C ALA A 178 20.65 5.99 -2.94
N THR A 179 21.30 5.72 -1.81
CA THR A 179 21.05 4.56 -0.96
C THR A 179 20.55 5.05 0.38
N VAL A 180 19.39 4.56 0.80
CA VAL A 180 18.71 4.98 2.04
C VAL A 180 18.40 3.76 2.89
N GLU A 181 18.84 3.79 4.14
CA GLU A 181 18.49 2.77 5.12
C GLU A 181 17.11 3.04 5.69
N TYR A 182 16.26 2.01 5.69
CA TYR A 182 14.89 2.05 6.20
C TYR A 182 14.78 1.13 7.42
N ASN A 183 14.25 1.67 8.51
CA ASN A 183 13.84 0.92 9.70
C ASN A 183 12.32 1.06 9.87
N ALA A 184 11.57 0.03 9.50
CA ALA A 184 10.12 0.02 9.60
C ALA A 184 9.68 -0.68 10.88
N TYR A 185 8.83 -0.02 11.68
CA TYR A 185 8.20 -0.56 12.87
C TYR A 185 6.71 -0.66 12.59
N VAL A 186 6.23 -1.89 12.41
CA VAL A 186 4.88 -2.17 11.94
C VAL A 186 4.14 -3.08 12.92
N TYR A 187 2.98 -2.61 13.35
CA TYR A 187 1.99 -3.48 13.97
C TYR A 187 1.11 -4.11 12.89
N HIS A 188 0.82 -5.40 13.03
CA HIS A 188 -0.03 -6.17 12.11
C HIS A 188 -0.63 -7.38 12.84
N TYR A 189 -1.37 -8.22 12.10
CA TYR A 189 -2.02 -9.40 12.63
C TYR A 189 -1.61 -10.63 11.82
N SER A 190 -1.26 -11.73 12.50
CA SER A 190 -0.82 -12.94 11.80
C SER A 190 -1.94 -13.63 11.04
N SER A 191 -1.61 -14.16 9.85
CA SER A 191 -2.47 -15.00 9.03
C SER A 191 -2.69 -16.43 9.59
N THR A 192 -1.81 -16.90 10.48
CA THR A 192 -1.75 -18.30 10.92
C THR A 192 -2.79 -18.68 11.99
N SER A 193 -3.99 -18.96 11.55
CA SER A 193 -4.70 -20.15 12.03
C SER A 193 -5.21 -20.91 10.81
N SER A 194 -5.04 -22.23 10.79
CA SER A 194 -5.51 -23.10 9.71
C SER A 194 -7.04 -23.02 9.51
N SER A 195 -7.78 -22.42 10.44
CA SER A 195 -9.20 -22.05 10.32
C SER A 195 -9.48 -20.58 9.95
N SER A 196 -8.49 -19.68 10.05
CA SER A 196 -8.64 -18.24 9.73
C SER A 196 -8.18 -17.88 8.32
N HIS A 197 -7.41 -18.77 7.66
CA HIS A 197 -7.18 -18.65 6.23
C HIS A 197 -8.51 -18.58 5.48
N GLU A 198 -9.53 -19.35 5.86
CA GLU A 198 -10.88 -19.27 5.27
C GLU A 198 -11.59 -17.95 5.61
N ILE A 199 -11.58 -17.54 6.88
CA ILE A 199 -12.39 -16.39 7.36
C ILE A 199 -11.97 -15.06 6.72
N PHE A 200 -10.67 -14.87 6.45
CA PHE A 200 -10.13 -13.60 5.94
C PHE A 200 -9.59 -13.68 4.51
N ASN A 201 -9.29 -14.86 3.94
CA ASN A 201 -9.16 -14.93 2.47
C ASN A 201 -10.52 -14.73 1.80
N ASP A 202 -11.62 -15.08 2.47
CA ASP A 202 -12.94 -15.00 1.88
C ASP A 202 -13.63 -13.65 2.03
N GLY A 203 -12.87 -12.55 2.02
CA GLY A 203 -13.43 -11.33 1.41
C GLY A 203 -14.06 -11.63 0.04
N VAL A 204 -13.56 -12.70 -0.63
CA VAL A 204 -14.11 -13.37 -1.80
C VAL A 204 -15.54 -13.92 -1.62
N GLN A 205 -15.96 -14.41 -0.44
CA GLN A 205 -17.35 -14.85 -0.20
C GLN A 205 -18.36 -13.71 -0.42
N PHE A 206 -17.94 -12.45 -0.24
CA PHE A 206 -18.75 -11.26 -0.53
C PHE A 206 -18.43 -10.65 -1.91
N MET A 207 -17.35 -11.08 -2.58
CA MET A 207 -17.08 -10.77 -3.99
C MET A 207 -17.90 -11.71 -4.88
N THR A 208 -19.23 -11.57 -4.80
CA THR A 208 -20.25 -12.10 -5.69
C THR A 208 -20.07 -13.56 -6.16
N ASP A 209 -20.92 -14.42 -5.64
CA ASP A 209 -21.55 -15.51 -6.40
C ASP A 209 -21.85 -15.03 -7.85
N PRO A 210 -21.76 -15.87 -8.91
CA PRO A 210 -21.70 -15.49 -10.33
C PRO A 210 -22.99 -14.87 -10.92
N ILE A 211 -23.85 -14.27 -10.09
CA ILE A 211 -25.09 -13.61 -10.50
C ILE A 211 -24.80 -12.32 -11.31
N LEU A 212 -23.63 -11.69 -11.14
CA LEU A 212 -23.22 -10.55 -11.97
C LEU A 212 -22.69 -10.93 -13.37
N SER A 213 -22.52 -12.22 -13.70
CA SER A 213 -22.13 -12.65 -15.06
C SER A 213 -23.32 -12.86 -16.00
N LYS A 214 -24.54 -12.52 -15.57
CA LYS A 214 -25.79 -12.73 -16.33
C LYS A 214 -26.64 -11.46 -16.47
N ILE A 215 -26.05 -10.29 -16.28
CA ILE A 215 -26.62 -9.00 -16.70
C ILE A 215 -25.86 -8.53 -17.94
#